data_AF-A0A0F8ZLN5-F1
#
_entry.id   AF-A0A0F8ZLN5-F1
#
_cell.length_a   1.000
_cell.length_b   1.000
_cell.length_c   1.000
_cell.angle_alpha   90.00
_cell.angle_beta   90.00
_cell.angle_gamma   90.00
#
_symmetry.space_group_name_H-M   'P 1'
#
loop_
_entity.id
_entity.type
_entity.pdbx_description
1 polymer ?
#
loop_
_entity_poly.entity_id
_entity_poly.type
_entity_poly.pdbx_seq_one_letter_code
_entity_poly.pdbx_strand_id
1 'polypeptide(L)'
;MATANDTTDYGGWLMPEPTLNQIHTDQPLTDFSFALFQKPETYVASSVFPVQNVAQRSNKYYTYTTADLLRSDARKRAPATESIVRAYKLSKDSYQCERYSIAVDVAEEETSNADPALDPEEDAARVAMQDVRIMMDTQWGVAAFTSGIWANETSATWNASTGDPVGDLQTAVLTVIQNTGYRPNTLVLGAEAWYTGLWGSTHIIDRLPDNAPRIVTEGFIKDLFGFEKVFVLNGISNTAIEGVSGSIEWNPAGRNERPVSLSLSLGGIIQ
;
A
#
# COMPACT_ATOMS: atom_id res chain seq x y z
N MET A 1 -88.60 36.94 17.43
CA MET A 1 -89.18 35.69 16.90
C MET A 1 -88.07 34.68 16.86
N ALA A 2 -88.09 33.76 17.83
CA ALA A 2 -87.16 32.63 17.92
C ALA A 2 -87.90 31.40 17.40
N THR A 3 -87.29 30.64 16.51
CA THR A 3 -87.72 29.29 16.14
C THR A 3 -86.50 28.40 16.01
N ALA A 4 -86.42 27.43 16.91
CA ALA A 4 -85.58 26.25 16.76
C ALA A 4 -86.11 25.39 15.60
N ASN A 5 -85.23 24.61 14.96
CA ASN A 5 -85.58 23.22 14.69
C ASN A 5 -84.32 22.35 14.54
N ASP A 6 -84.24 21.41 15.47
CA ASP A 6 -83.47 20.17 15.52
C ASP A 6 -83.82 19.25 14.34
N THR A 7 -82.85 18.46 13.85
CA THR A 7 -83.04 17.05 13.43
C THR A 7 -81.69 16.41 13.04
N THR A 8 -81.13 15.63 13.97
CA THR A 8 -80.63 14.23 13.84
C THR A 8 -79.63 13.77 12.76
N ASP A 9 -78.65 12.98 13.25
CA ASP A 9 -77.99 11.80 12.62
C ASP A 9 -76.87 12.09 11.59
N TYR A 10 -75.65 11.53 11.64
CA TYR A 10 -75.20 10.19 12.02
C TYR A 10 -73.75 10.24 12.54
N GLY A 11 -73.41 9.32 13.45
CA GLY A 11 -72.02 9.07 13.84
C GLY A 11 -71.17 8.71 12.61
N GLY A 12 -70.27 9.62 12.24
CA GLY A 12 -69.20 9.35 11.28
C GLY A 12 -67.88 9.39 12.03
N TRP A 13 -67.35 8.22 12.34
CA TRP A 13 -65.96 8.03 12.74
C TRP A 13 -65.06 8.58 11.64
N LEU A 14 -64.75 9.89 11.66
CA LEU A 14 -63.64 10.43 10.87
C LEU A 14 -62.36 9.98 11.58
N MET A 15 -62.00 8.72 11.37
CA MET A 15 -60.63 8.27 11.59
C MET A 15 -59.75 9.18 10.74
N PRO A 16 -58.74 9.86 11.31
CA PRO A 16 -57.78 10.59 10.51
C PRO A 16 -57.19 9.61 9.48
N GLU A 17 -57.37 9.90 8.19
CA GLU A 17 -56.76 9.10 7.14
C GLU A 17 -55.25 9.11 7.37
N PRO A 18 -54.59 7.94 7.45
CA PRO A 18 -53.17 7.89 7.65
C PRO A 18 -52.51 8.62 6.48
N THR A 19 -51.75 9.66 6.81
CA THR A 19 -50.99 10.44 5.82
C THR A 19 -49.99 9.50 5.12
N LEU A 20 -49.60 9.79 3.88
CA LEU A 20 -48.66 8.94 3.12
C LEU A 20 -47.36 8.63 3.90
N ASN A 21 -46.90 9.55 4.76
CA ASN A 21 -45.75 9.37 5.66
C ASN A 21 -46.03 8.45 6.87
N GLN A 22 -47.29 8.13 7.16
CA GLN A 22 -47.70 7.12 8.16
C GLN A 22 -47.94 5.75 7.53
N ILE A 23 -48.12 5.67 6.20
CA ILE A 23 -48.29 4.43 5.45
C ILE A 23 -46.93 3.88 4.99
N HIS A 24 -46.01 4.77 4.63
CA HIS A 24 -44.65 4.41 4.23
C HIS A 24 -43.68 4.78 5.35
N THR A 25 -43.12 3.77 6.00
CA THR A 25 -41.90 3.92 6.80
C THR A 25 -40.73 3.77 5.85
N ASP A 26 -39.92 4.82 5.72
CA ASP A 26 -38.70 4.77 4.92
C ASP A 26 -37.82 3.63 5.44
N GLN A 27 -37.73 2.54 4.69
CA GLN A 27 -36.73 1.51 4.94
C GLN A 27 -35.44 1.91 4.23
N PRO A 28 -34.28 1.72 4.87
CA PRO A 28 -33.02 1.93 4.19
C PRO A 28 -32.96 1.06 2.94
N LEU A 29 -32.30 1.58 1.89
CA LEU A 29 -32.16 0.87 0.63
C LEU A 29 -31.31 -0.39 0.88
N THR A 30 -31.97 -1.54 1.02
CA THR A 30 -31.35 -2.82 1.38
C THR A 30 -30.35 -3.34 0.33
N ASP A 31 -30.28 -2.71 -0.84
CA ASP A 31 -29.42 -3.11 -1.95
C ASP A 31 -28.23 -2.15 -2.18
N PHE A 32 -28.06 -1.11 -1.34
CA PHE A 32 -26.99 -0.13 -1.53
C PHE A 32 -26.44 0.46 -0.22
N SER A 33 -25.33 -0.09 0.25
CA SER A 33 -24.48 0.55 1.27
C SER A 33 -23.23 1.15 0.61
N PHE A 34 -22.97 2.43 0.86
CA PHE A 34 -21.78 3.12 0.34
C PHE A 34 -20.70 3.17 1.44
N ALA A 35 -19.74 2.25 1.37
CA ALA A 35 -18.58 2.25 2.25
C ALA A 35 -17.28 2.37 1.44
N LEU A 36 -16.45 3.35 1.78
CA LEU A 36 -15.15 3.61 1.15
C LEU A 36 -14.07 2.69 1.73
N PHE A 37 -14.16 1.40 1.40
CA PHE A 37 -13.08 0.45 1.65
C PHE A 37 -12.01 0.58 0.57
N GLN A 38 -10.75 0.73 0.98
CA GLN A 38 -9.64 0.69 0.03
C GLN A 38 -9.47 -0.73 -0.51
N LYS A 39 -9.21 -0.83 -1.82
CA LYS A 39 -8.96 -2.13 -2.46
C LYS A 39 -7.74 -2.80 -1.83
N PRO A 40 -7.78 -4.12 -1.58
CA PRO A 40 -6.64 -4.86 -1.02
C PRO A 40 -5.35 -4.69 -1.85
N GLU A 41 -5.50 -4.53 -3.17
CA GLU A 41 -4.40 -4.37 -4.14
C GLU A 41 -3.64 -3.04 -3.98
N THR A 42 -4.22 -2.06 -3.28
CA THR A 42 -3.57 -0.78 -2.99
C THR A 42 -2.47 -0.92 -1.94
N TYR A 43 -2.52 -1.97 -1.11
CA TYR A 43 -1.50 -2.24 -0.09
C TYR A 43 -0.36 -3.06 -0.68
N VAL A 44 0.84 -2.50 -0.70
CA VAL A 44 1.97 -3.09 -1.44
C VAL A 44 2.97 -3.77 -0.52
N ALA A 45 2.93 -3.49 0.78
CA ALA A 45 3.90 -4.01 1.77
C ALA A 45 4.18 -5.52 1.65
N SER A 46 3.14 -6.36 1.60
CA SER A 46 3.27 -7.82 1.52
C SER A 46 3.68 -8.35 0.14
N SER A 47 3.53 -7.53 -0.90
CA SER A 47 3.93 -7.88 -2.28
C SER A 47 5.39 -7.54 -2.56
N VAL A 48 5.91 -6.48 -1.93
CA VAL A 48 7.33 -6.09 -2.01
C VAL A 48 8.18 -6.96 -1.09
N PHE A 49 7.73 -7.18 0.15
CA PHE A 49 8.41 -8.03 1.12
C PHE A 49 7.57 -9.28 1.42
N PRO A 50 8.01 -10.46 0.95
CA PRO A 50 7.27 -11.69 1.19
C PRO A 50 7.23 -12.03 2.68
N VAL A 51 6.07 -12.50 3.15
CA VAL A 51 5.89 -12.89 4.55
C VAL A 51 6.66 -14.17 4.84
N GLN A 52 7.64 -14.07 5.74
CA GLN A 52 8.40 -15.22 6.22
C GLN A 52 7.93 -15.61 7.63
N ASN A 53 7.39 -16.82 7.76
CA ASN A 53 6.96 -17.34 9.06
C ASN A 53 8.18 -17.71 9.92
N VAL A 54 8.23 -17.16 11.13
CA VAL A 54 9.29 -17.42 12.12
C VAL A 54 8.70 -17.95 13.41
N ALA A 55 9.40 -18.91 14.04
CA ALA A 55 8.93 -19.55 15.27
C ALA A 55 9.15 -18.67 16.52
N GLN A 56 10.15 -17.79 16.49
CA GLN A 56 10.57 -16.97 17.63
C GLN A 56 10.35 -15.49 17.33
N ARG A 57 9.91 -14.73 18.34
CA ARG A 57 9.62 -13.30 18.22
C ARG A 57 10.86 -12.45 17.98
N SER A 58 12.00 -12.84 18.53
CA SER A 58 13.28 -12.19 18.24
C SER A 58 14.37 -13.24 18.10
N ASN A 59 15.15 -13.11 17.05
CA ASN A 59 16.34 -13.94 16.84
C ASN A 59 17.32 -13.22 15.92
N LYS A 60 18.47 -13.85 15.66
CA LYS A 60 19.44 -13.37 14.69
C LYS A 60 19.36 -14.17 13.40
N TYR A 61 19.59 -13.50 12.28
CA TYR A 61 19.74 -14.10 10.97
C TYR A 61 21.17 -13.88 10.47
N TYR A 62 21.64 -14.81 9.63
CA TYR A 62 22.97 -14.76 9.07
C TYR A 62 22.94 -14.04 7.72
N THR A 63 23.87 -13.12 7.51
CA THR A 63 24.08 -12.45 6.23
C THR A 63 25.45 -12.80 5.67
N TYR A 64 25.52 -12.97 4.36
CA TYR A 64 26.77 -13.19 3.65
C TYR A 64 27.32 -11.85 3.18
N THR A 65 28.61 -11.63 3.34
CA THR A 65 29.28 -10.43 2.85
C THR A 65 29.41 -10.51 1.33
N THR A 66 28.77 -9.58 0.62
CA THR A 66 28.80 -9.48 -0.86
C THR A 66 30.23 -9.42 -1.41
N ALA A 67 31.12 -8.69 -0.73
CA ALA A 67 32.55 -8.63 -1.08
C ALA A 67 33.25 -10.02 -1.03
N ASP A 68 32.92 -10.85 -0.05
CA ASP A 68 33.50 -12.20 0.06
C ASP A 68 32.80 -13.20 -0.86
N LEU A 69 31.63 -12.90 -1.41
CA LEU A 69 30.98 -13.74 -2.43
C LEU A 69 31.47 -13.41 -3.84
N LEU A 70 31.61 -12.13 -4.17
CA LEU A 70 31.95 -11.65 -5.52
C LEU A 70 33.45 -11.68 -5.83
N ARG A 71 34.31 -11.84 -4.82
CA ARG A 71 35.75 -12.03 -5.04
C ARG A 71 36.04 -13.36 -5.77
N SER A 72 37.01 -13.37 -6.67
CA SER A 72 37.54 -14.58 -7.30
C SER A 72 38.98 -14.84 -6.84
N ASP A 73 39.21 -16.00 -6.25
CA ASP A 73 40.53 -16.46 -5.79
C ASP A 73 41.16 -17.52 -6.70
N ALA A 74 40.50 -17.80 -7.83
CA ALA A 74 40.97 -18.80 -8.78
C ALA A 74 42.32 -18.38 -9.39
N ARG A 75 43.32 -19.25 -9.29
CA ARG A 75 44.64 -19.03 -9.90
C ARG A 75 45.00 -20.20 -10.81
N LYS A 76 45.78 -19.90 -11.85
CA LYS A 76 46.31 -20.92 -12.76
C LYS A 76 47.20 -21.90 -11.97
N ARG A 77 46.88 -23.19 -12.06
CA ARG A 77 47.56 -24.25 -11.32
C ARG A 77 48.53 -25.00 -12.24
N ALA A 78 49.71 -25.34 -11.71
CA ALA A 78 50.60 -26.30 -12.37
C ALA A 78 50.07 -27.74 -12.19
N PRO A 79 50.40 -28.69 -13.09
CA PRO A 79 50.09 -30.10 -12.87
C PRO A 79 50.64 -30.57 -11.52
N ALA A 80 49.87 -31.38 -10.79
CA ALA A 80 50.22 -32.01 -9.51
C ALA A 80 50.38 -31.13 -8.22
N THR A 81 50.11 -29.81 -8.22
CA THR A 81 50.14 -28.97 -6.99
C THR A 81 48.77 -28.81 -6.33
N GLU A 82 48.60 -28.74 -5.02
CA GLU A 82 47.26 -28.57 -4.40
C GLU A 82 46.51 -27.28 -4.82
N SER A 83 45.17 -27.31 -4.79
CA SER A 83 44.33 -26.13 -5.07
C SER A 83 44.32 -25.16 -3.88
N ILE A 84 44.10 -23.88 -4.15
CA ILE A 84 43.81 -22.90 -3.09
C ILE A 84 42.44 -23.23 -2.48
N VAL A 85 42.38 -23.19 -1.14
CA VAL A 85 41.14 -23.31 -0.35
C VAL A 85 40.65 -21.92 0.02
N ARG A 86 39.36 -21.67 -0.16
CA ARG A 86 38.72 -20.39 0.16
C ARG A 86 37.85 -20.53 1.42
N ALA A 87 37.90 -19.52 2.28
CA ALA A 87 36.94 -19.34 3.38
C ALA A 87 35.99 -18.17 3.07
N TYR A 88 34.80 -18.18 3.67
CA TYR A 88 33.83 -17.08 3.60
C TYR A 88 33.46 -16.63 5.02
N LYS A 89 33.10 -15.35 5.17
CA LYS A 89 32.64 -14.80 6.45
C LYS A 89 31.12 -14.74 6.50
N LEU A 90 30.59 -14.91 7.70
CA LEU A 90 29.18 -14.74 8.01
C LEU A 90 29.04 -13.56 8.97
N SER A 91 28.18 -12.61 8.65
CA SER A 91 27.72 -11.59 9.57
C SER A 91 26.39 -12.02 10.21
N LYS A 92 26.02 -11.38 11.32
CA LYS A 92 24.78 -11.64 12.04
C LYS A 92 24.05 -10.33 12.23
N ASP A 93 22.77 -10.32 11.90
CA ASP A 93 21.86 -9.23 12.22
C ASP A 93 20.64 -9.76 12.99
N SER A 94 19.87 -8.90 13.63
CA SER A 94 18.75 -9.27 14.51
C SER A 94 17.41 -8.78 13.98
N TYR A 95 16.36 -9.56 14.23
CA TYR A 95 14.98 -9.12 14.00
C TYR A 95 14.17 -9.17 15.30
N GLN A 96 13.11 -8.35 15.35
CA GLN A 96 12.14 -8.32 16.44
C GLN A 96 10.74 -8.10 15.87
N CYS A 97 9.81 -8.99 16.20
CA CYS A 97 8.40 -8.89 15.81
C CYS A 97 7.59 -8.24 16.93
N GLU A 98 7.07 -7.04 16.69
CA GLU A 98 6.17 -6.33 17.61
C GLU A 98 4.71 -6.75 17.41
N ARG A 99 3.89 -6.63 18.46
CA ARG A 99 2.49 -7.05 18.44
C ARG A 99 1.59 -5.82 18.23
N TYR A 100 0.78 -5.88 17.19
CA TYR A 100 -0.30 -4.92 16.94
C TYR A 100 -1.65 -5.65 17.09
N SER A 101 -2.66 -4.95 17.61
CA SER A 101 -4.00 -5.48 17.79
C SER A 101 -5.02 -4.36 17.77
N ILE A 102 -6.16 -4.62 17.15
CA ILE A 102 -7.35 -3.77 17.16
C ILE A 102 -8.54 -4.60 17.65
N ALA A 103 -9.45 -3.96 18.38
CA ALA A 103 -10.75 -4.51 18.73
C ALA A 103 -11.83 -3.64 18.10
N VAL A 104 -12.85 -4.27 17.55
CA VAL A 104 -14.09 -3.62 17.11
C VAL A 104 -15.20 -4.35 17.84
N ASP A 105 -15.90 -3.64 18.72
CA ASP A 105 -16.97 -4.20 19.52
C ASP A 105 -18.29 -4.06 18.75
N VAL A 106 -19.09 -5.13 18.75
CA VAL A 106 -20.46 -5.15 18.21
C VAL A 106 -21.39 -5.51 19.37
N ALA A 107 -22.38 -4.67 19.63
CA ALA A 107 -23.33 -4.92 20.71
C ALA A 107 -24.46 -5.86 20.25
N GLU A 108 -24.94 -6.73 21.14
CA GLU A 108 -26.06 -7.65 20.86
C GLU A 108 -27.34 -6.88 20.41
N GLU A 109 -27.54 -5.68 20.94
CA GLU A 109 -28.65 -4.81 20.55
C GLU A 109 -28.53 -4.33 19.09
N GLU A 110 -27.30 -4.15 18.58
CA GLU A 110 -27.06 -3.75 17.19
C GLU A 110 -27.29 -4.94 16.26
N THR A 111 -26.82 -6.14 16.61
CA THR A 111 -27.09 -7.36 15.85
C THR A 111 -28.57 -7.71 15.82
N SER A 112 -29.28 -7.56 16.94
CA SER A 112 -30.71 -7.86 17.06
C SER A 112 -31.62 -6.86 16.32
N ASN A 113 -31.17 -5.60 16.19
CA ASN A 113 -31.91 -4.55 15.49
C ASN A 113 -31.39 -4.28 14.06
N ALA A 114 -30.39 -5.02 13.58
CA ALA A 114 -29.84 -4.85 12.25
C ALA A 114 -30.88 -5.22 11.18
N ASP A 115 -30.96 -4.40 10.13
CA ASP A 115 -31.76 -4.71 8.96
C ASP A 115 -31.20 -5.95 8.23
N PRO A 116 -32.03 -6.75 7.53
CA PRO A 116 -31.57 -7.97 6.84
C PRO A 116 -30.48 -7.76 5.76
N ALA A 117 -30.22 -6.49 5.40
CA ALA A 117 -29.20 -6.09 4.45
C ALA A 117 -27.85 -5.70 5.07
N LEU A 118 -27.80 -5.55 6.40
CA LEU A 118 -26.61 -5.20 7.14
C LEU A 118 -26.18 -6.41 7.99
N ASP A 119 -24.91 -6.78 7.88
CA ASP A 119 -24.30 -7.74 8.78
C ASP A 119 -23.24 -7.00 9.62
N PRO A 120 -23.59 -6.55 10.84
CA PRO A 120 -22.69 -5.78 11.70
C PRO A 120 -21.40 -6.53 12.06
N GLU A 121 -21.45 -7.86 12.16
CA GLU A 121 -20.25 -8.66 12.45
C GLU A 121 -19.31 -8.71 11.25
N GLU A 122 -19.85 -8.85 10.04
CA GLU A 122 -19.06 -8.82 8.82
C GLU A 122 -18.41 -7.44 8.61
N ASP A 123 -19.18 -6.36 8.84
CA ASP A 123 -18.69 -5.00 8.71
C ASP A 123 -17.62 -4.67 9.77
N ALA A 124 -17.80 -5.08 11.02
CA ALA A 124 -16.79 -4.95 12.06
C ALA A 124 -15.49 -5.70 11.69
N ALA A 125 -15.60 -6.91 11.14
CA ALA A 125 -14.45 -7.67 10.66
C ALA A 125 -13.73 -6.96 9.48
N ARG A 126 -14.49 -6.38 8.55
CA ARG A 126 -13.94 -5.61 7.42
C ARG A 126 -13.19 -4.36 7.90
N VAL A 127 -13.73 -3.63 8.89
CA VAL A 127 -13.09 -2.46 9.49
C VAL A 127 -11.79 -2.84 10.20
N ALA A 128 -11.81 -3.88 11.04
CA ALA A 128 -10.61 -4.38 11.71
C ALA A 128 -9.53 -4.80 10.71
N MET A 129 -9.92 -5.49 9.64
CA MET A 129 -8.99 -5.91 8.59
C MET A 129 -8.41 -4.72 7.79
N GLN A 130 -9.22 -3.69 7.54
CA GLN A 130 -8.74 -2.48 6.88
C GLN A 130 -7.70 -1.75 7.73
N ASP A 131 -7.98 -1.58 9.03
CA ASP A 131 -7.05 -0.91 9.95
C ASP A 131 -5.69 -1.62 10.02
N VAL A 132 -5.70 -2.95 10.20
CA VAL A 132 -4.46 -3.74 10.22
C VAL A 132 -3.68 -3.58 8.92
N ARG A 133 -4.34 -3.55 7.76
CA ARG A 133 -3.69 -3.36 6.47
C ARG A 133 -3.08 -1.96 6.32
N ILE A 134 -3.78 -0.92 6.74
CA ILE A 134 -3.28 0.46 6.74
C ILE A 134 -2.05 0.55 7.66
N MET A 135 -2.12 -0.03 8.86
CA MET A 135 -1.01 -0.05 9.80
C MET A 135 0.20 -0.79 9.24
N MET A 136 0.01 -1.96 8.63
CA MET A 136 1.09 -2.72 7.98
C MET A 136 1.78 -1.90 6.88
N ASP A 137 1.00 -1.26 6.01
CA ASP A 137 1.52 -0.44 4.91
C ASP A 137 2.19 0.84 5.42
N THR A 138 1.69 1.42 6.51
CA THR A 138 2.29 2.61 7.16
C THR A 138 3.62 2.28 7.81
N GLN A 139 3.69 1.20 8.60
CA GLN A 139 4.93 0.76 9.22
C GLN A 139 5.99 0.40 8.17
N TRP A 140 5.57 -0.30 7.12
CA TRP A 140 6.41 -0.60 5.99
C TRP A 140 6.94 0.67 5.31
N GLY A 141 6.05 1.64 5.04
CA GLY A 141 6.42 2.91 4.46
C GLY A 141 7.45 3.68 5.28
N VAL A 142 7.26 3.76 6.59
CA VAL A 142 8.22 4.42 7.49
C VAL A 142 9.57 3.69 7.48
N ALA A 143 9.56 2.36 7.60
CA ALA A 143 10.78 1.56 7.63
C ALA A 143 11.55 1.57 6.29
N ALA A 144 10.85 1.63 5.16
CA ALA A 144 11.47 1.61 3.83
C ALA A 144 11.94 2.99 3.36
N PHE A 145 11.24 4.07 3.73
CA PHE A 145 11.52 5.42 3.21
C PHE A 145 12.21 6.36 4.21
N THR A 146 12.55 5.89 5.41
CA THR A 146 13.38 6.66 6.35
C THR A 146 14.81 6.77 5.84
N SER A 147 15.36 7.99 5.87
CA SER A 147 16.72 8.28 5.42
C SER A 147 17.77 7.65 6.33
N GLY A 148 18.88 7.23 5.74
CA GLY A 148 20.02 6.60 6.40
C GLY A 148 19.87 5.10 6.62
N ILE A 149 18.83 4.47 6.06
CA ILE A 149 18.63 3.02 6.14
C ILE A 149 19.34 2.32 4.98
N TRP A 150 19.40 2.95 3.82
CA TRP A 150 20.00 2.35 2.63
C TRP A 150 21.42 2.83 2.43
N ALA A 151 22.31 1.93 1.96
CA ALA A 151 23.69 2.29 1.67
C ALA A 151 23.83 3.31 0.52
N ASN A 152 22.86 3.34 -0.40
CA ASN A 152 22.81 4.30 -1.50
C ASN A 152 21.47 5.04 -1.46
N GLU A 153 21.52 6.33 -1.16
CA GLU A 153 20.35 7.21 -1.11
C GLU A 153 20.58 8.42 -2.01
N THR A 154 19.51 8.85 -2.70
CA THR A 154 19.51 10.10 -3.47
C THR A 154 18.59 11.11 -2.82
N SER A 155 18.98 12.38 -2.87
CA SER A 155 18.13 13.51 -2.49
C SER A 155 17.37 14.10 -3.67
N ALA A 156 17.49 13.50 -4.87
CA ALA A 156 16.79 13.95 -6.05
C ALA A 156 15.27 13.86 -5.85
N THR A 157 14.58 14.95 -6.15
CA THR A 157 13.11 15.02 -6.18
C THR A 157 12.65 15.13 -7.63
N TRP A 158 11.57 14.42 -7.95
CA TRP A 158 10.99 14.46 -9.29
C TRP A 158 9.70 15.27 -9.26
N ASN A 159 9.67 16.37 -10.01
CA ASN A 159 8.45 17.14 -10.21
C ASN A 159 8.29 17.47 -11.70
N ALA A 160 7.14 18.04 -12.06
CA ALA A 160 6.76 18.30 -13.45
C ALA A 160 7.71 19.25 -14.22
N SER A 161 8.61 19.99 -13.56
CA SER A 161 9.50 20.96 -14.20
C SER A 161 10.99 20.71 -13.97
N THR A 162 11.37 19.90 -12.98
CA THR A 162 12.77 19.65 -12.61
C THR A 162 12.98 18.20 -12.20
N GLY A 163 14.09 17.61 -12.65
CA GLY A 163 14.49 16.24 -12.35
C GLY A 163 14.68 15.42 -13.63
N ASP A 164 15.61 14.47 -13.60
CA ASP A 164 15.81 13.47 -14.66
C ASP A 164 15.50 12.07 -14.10
N PRO A 165 14.21 11.70 -14.01
CA PRO A 165 13.84 10.40 -13.44
C PRO A 165 14.45 9.23 -14.21
N VAL A 166 14.73 9.41 -15.50
CA VAL A 166 15.34 8.36 -16.31
C VAL A 166 16.82 8.19 -15.96
N GLY A 167 17.57 9.28 -15.89
CA GLY A 167 18.98 9.26 -15.49
C GLY A 167 19.18 8.77 -14.05
N ASP A 168 18.32 9.19 -13.14
CA ASP A 168 18.36 8.75 -11.73
C ASP A 168 18.10 7.24 -11.60
N LEU A 169 17.07 6.72 -12.29
CA LEU A 169 16.78 5.28 -12.31
C LEU A 169 17.90 4.48 -12.96
N GLN A 170 18.48 4.94 -14.07
CA GLN A 170 19.61 4.26 -14.71
C GLN A 170 20.83 4.21 -13.80
N THR A 171 21.12 5.30 -13.08
CA THR A 171 22.20 5.38 -12.11
C THR A 171 21.96 4.41 -10.96
N ALA A 172 20.74 4.34 -10.45
CA ALA A 172 20.35 3.40 -9.41
C ALA A 172 20.49 1.93 -9.87
N VAL A 173 20.01 1.60 -11.08
CA VAL A 173 20.17 0.26 -11.67
C VAL A 173 21.64 -0.11 -11.80
N LEU A 174 22.48 0.78 -12.32
CA LEU A 174 23.91 0.53 -12.48
C LEU A 174 24.60 0.30 -11.14
N THR A 175 24.24 1.09 -10.13
CA THR A 175 24.79 0.98 -8.76
C THR A 175 24.45 -0.38 -8.15
N VAL A 176 23.20 -0.85 -8.29
CA VAL A 176 22.79 -2.18 -7.80
C VAL A 176 23.54 -3.30 -8.53
N ILE A 177 23.69 -3.19 -9.85
CA ILE A 177 24.45 -4.18 -10.65
C ILE A 177 25.91 -4.22 -10.20
N GLN A 178 26.54 -3.06 -9.97
CA GLN A 178 27.92 -2.98 -9.51
C GLN A 178 28.12 -3.63 -8.13
N ASN A 179 27.15 -3.48 -7.23
CA ASN A 179 27.26 -3.99 -5.86
C ASN A 179 26.90 -5.47 -5.72
N THR A 180 25.99 -5.98 -6.55
CA THR A 180 25.41 -7.33 -6.38
C THR A 180 25.73 -8.29 -7.53
N GLY A 181 26.07 -7.77 -8.71
CA GLY A 181 26.18 -8.55 -9.94
C GLY A 181 24.84 -8.93 -10.58
N TYR A 182 23.71 -8.52 -9.99
CA TYR A 182 22.37 -8.80 -10.49
C TYR A 182 21.64 -7.51 -10.89
N ARG A 183 20.82 -7.60 -11.95
CA ARG A 183 19.92 -6.51 -12.32
C ARG A 183 18.74 -6.48 -11.33
N PRO A 184 18.34 -5.30 -10.82
CA PRO A 184 17.16 -5.20 -9.99
C PRO A 184 15.89 -5.60 -10.74
N ASN A 185 14.94 -6.20 -10.01
CA ASN A 185 13.70 -6.74 -10.59
C ASN A 185 12.44 -5.97 -10.18
N THR A 186 12.47 -5.27 -9.04
CA THR A 186 11.30 -4.59 -8.47
C THR A 186 11.58 -3.11 -8.25
N LEU A 187 10.73 -2.26 -8.82
CA LEU A 187 10.71 -0.83 -8.56
C LEU A 187 9.49 -0.49 -7.70
N VAL A 188 9.68 0.29 -6.64
CA VAL A 188 8.60 0.78 -5.80
C VAL A 188 8.63 2.30 -5.78
N LEU A 189 7.47 2.94 -5.99
CA LEU A 189 7.34 4.38 -6.09
C LEU A 189 6.20 4.90 -5.22
N GLY A 190 6.40 6.08 -4.62
CA GLY A 190 5.32 6.84 -4.01
C GLY A 190 4.34 7.36 -5.07
N ALA A 191 3.09 7.62 -4.66
CA ALA A 191 2.08 8.22 -5.53
C ALA A 191 2.54 9.56 -6.12
N GLU A 192 3.21 10.40 -5.34
CA GLU A 192 3.72 11.69 -5.85
C GLU A 192 4.81 11.50 -6.91
N ALA A 193 5.84 10.71 -6.64
CA ALA A 193 6.88 10.40 -7.64
C ALA A 193 6.28 9.82 -8.94
N TRP A 194 5.20 9.05 -8.85
CA TRP A 194 4.48 8.52 -10.01
C TRP A 194 3.71 9.60 -10.79
N TYR A 195 2.77 10.29 -10.14
CA TYR A 195 1.84 11.19 -10.81
C TYR A 195 2.41 12.59 -11.11
N THR A 196 3.26 13.14 -10.25
CA THR A 196 3.85 14.48 -10.48
C THR A 196 5.23 14.39 -11.11
N GLY A 197 6.01 13.36 -10.76
CA GLY A 197 7.35 13.14 -11.30
C GLY A 197 7.34 12.50 -12.68
N LEU A 198 6.85 11.26 -12.81
CA LEU A 198 6.98 10.48 -14.03
C LEU A 198 6.00 10.90 -15.13
N TRP A 199 4.72 11.13 -14.79
CA TRP A 199 3.70 11.53 -15.76
C TRP A 199 3.95 12.92 -16.36
N GLY A 200 4.52 13.84 -15.57
CA GLY A 200 4.86 15.20 -16.02
C GLY A 200 6.19 15.32 -16.74
N SER A 201 7.05 14.29 -16.72
CA SER A 201 8.41 14.38 -17.23
C SER A 201 8.49 14.27 -18.75
N THR A 202 9.07 15.28 -19.40
CA THR A 202 9.36 15.27 -20.84
C THR A 202 10.28 14.11 -21.24
N HIS A 203 11.24 13.75 -20.39
CA HIS A 203 12.17 12.64 -20.65
C HIS A 203 11.46 11.29 -20.83
N ILE A 204 10.30 11.09 -20.21
CA ILE A 204 9.52 9.85 -20.37
C ILE A 204 8.58 9.99 -21.56
N ILE A 205 7.96 11.16 -21.72
CA ILE A 205 7.03 11.43 -22.82
C ILE A 205 7.72 11.30 -24.19
N ASP A 206 8.97 11.76 -24.31
CA ASP A 206 9.75 11.69 -25.55
C ASP A 206 10.16 10.26 -25.94
N ARG A 207 10.03 9.31 -25.01
CA ARG A 207 10.33 7.88 -25.24
C ARG A 207 9.08 7.05 -25.54
N LEU A 208 7.89 7.64 -25.45
CA LEU A 208 6.64 6.97 -25.84
C LEU A 208 6.57 6.84 -27.37
N PRO A 209 6.00 5.75 -27.90
CA PRO A 209 5.75 5.63 -29.33
C PRO A 209 4.82 6.73 -29.83
N ASP A 210 5.09 7.31 -31.01
CA ASP A 210 4.29 8.40 -31.59
C ASP A 210 2.79 8.07 -31.74
N ASN A 211 2.45 6.79 -31.88
CA ASN A 211 1.08 6.30 -32.08
C ASN A 211 0.42 5.73 -30.82
N ALA A 212 1.07 5.80 -29.65
CA ALA A 212 0.52 5.32 -28.39
C ALA A 212 -0.26 6.43 -27.67
N PRO A 213 -1.28 6.09 -26.85
CA PRO A 213 -1.82 7.04 -25.90
C PRO A 213 -0.67 7.54 -25.01
N ARG A 214 -0.54 8.88 -24.88
CA ARG A 214 0.50 9.54 -24.06
C ARG A 214 0.20 9.41 -22.56
N ILE A 215 0.04 8.17 -22.10
CA ILE A 215 -0.20 7.81 -20.72
C ILE A 215 0.96 6.94 -20.26
N VAL A 216 1.61 7.35 -19.19
CA VAL A 216 2.67 6.56 -18.56
C VAL A 216 2.00 5.43 -17.77
N THR A 217 2.10 4.22 -18.30
CA THR A 217 1.57 3.01 -17.65
C THR A 217 2.69 2.27 -16.92
N GLU A 218 2.35 1.49 -15.90
CA GLU A 218 3.30 0.61 -15.20
C GLU A 218 3.97 -0.37 -16.17
N GLY A 219 3.22 -0.91 -17.14
CA GLY A 219 3.76 -1.78 -18.18
C GLY A 219 4.84 -1.09 -19.03
N PHE A 220 4.61 0.16 -19.43
CA PHE A 220 5.60 0.92 -20.19
C PHE A 220 6.90 1.13 -19.39
N ILE A 221 6.80 1.47 -18.10
CA ILE A 221 7.96 1.66 -17.23
C ILE A 221 8.70 0.34 -17.00
N LYS A 222 7.98 -0.76 -16.81
CA LYS A 222 8.55 -2.12 -16.73
C LYS A 222 9.38 -2.44 -17.97
N ASP A 223 8.83 -2.21 -19.15
CA ASP A 223 9.51 -2.51 -20.41
C ASP A 223 10.69 -1.56 -20.67
N LEU A 224 10.53 -0.27 -20.37
CA LEU A 224 11.54 0.76 -20.59
C LEU A 224 12.81 0.53 -19.77
N PHE A 225 12.65 0.14 -18.50
CA PHE A 225 13.76 -0.10 -17.58
C PHE A 225 14.05 -1.58 -17.33
N GLY A 226 13.31 -2.49 -17.96
CA GLY A 226 13.48 -3.95 -17.80
C GLY A 226 13.25 -4.43 -16.37
N PHE A 227 12.22 -3.91 -15.69
CA PHE A 227 11.79 -4.39 -14.38
C PHE A 227 10.72 -5.47 -14.53
N GLU A 228 10.74 -6.46 -13.66
CA GLU A 228 9.69 -7.50 -13.61
C GLU A 228 8.41 -6.95 -12.98
N LYS A 229 8.56 -6.11 -11.94
CA LYS A 229 7.44 -5.56 -11.17
C LYS A 229 7.68 -4.08 -10.89
N VAL A 230 6.63 -3.28 -11.09
CA VAL A 230 6.58 -1.88 -10.68
C VAL A 230 5.38 -1.78 -9.74
N PHE A 231 5.59 -1.19 -8.58
CA PHE A 231 4.55 -0.97 -7.60
C PHE A 231 4.40 0.51 -7.29
N VAL A 232 3.16 0.99 -7.28
CA VAL A 232 2.83 2.37 -6.92
C VAL A 232 2.07 2.37 -5.60
N LEU A 233 2.61 3.07 -4.62
CA LEU A 233 2.06 3.18 -3.27
C LEU A 233 0.96 4.24 -3.25
N ASN A 234 -0.26 3.79 -3.52
CA ASN A 234 -1.47 4.62 -3.50
C ASN A 234 -2.25 4.46 -2.19
N GLY A 235 -1.64 3.92 -1.13
CA GLY A 235 -2.26 3.80 0.18
C GLY A 235 -2.59 5.18 0.75
N ILE A 236 -3.81 5.37 1.22
CA ILE A 236 -4.26 6.62 1.85
C ILE A 236 -4.49 6.34 3.34
N SER A 237 -4.03 7.22 4.21
CA SER A 237 -4.25 7.12 5.65
C SER A 237 -4.88 8.41 6.16
N ASN A 238 -5.90 8.31 7.00
CA ASN A 238 -6.36 9.47 7.74
C ASN A 238 -5.39 9.70 8.91
N THR A 239 -4.71 10.85 8.92
CA THR A 239 -3.78 11.23 9.99
C THR A 239 -4.45 12.02 11.11
N ALA A 240 -5.73 12.38 10.96
CA ALA A 240 -6.49 13.09 11.98
C ALA A 240 -6.91 12.15 13.13
N ILE A 241 -6.99 12.72 14.33
CA ILE A 241 -7.56 12.05 15.50
C ILE A 241 -9.04 11.75 15.24
N GLU A 242 -9.50 10.59 15.70
CA GLU A 242 -10.90 10.17 15.63
C GLU A 242 -11.84 11.27 16.17
N GLY A 243 -12.88 11.60 15.40
CA GLY A 243 -13.86 12.64 15.75
C GLY A 243 -13.54 14.07 15.27
N VAL A 244 -12.41 14.29 14.60
CA VAL A 244 -12.08 15.56 13.91
C VAL A 244 -12.25 15.39 12.40
N SER A 245 -12.52 16.48 11.66
CA SER A 245 -12.53 16.46 10.20
C SER A 245 -11.27 15.76 9.66
N GLY A 246 -11.48 14.71 8.87
CA GLY A 246 -10.41 13.83 8.40
C GLY A 246 -9.33 14.57 7.62
N SER A 247 -8.07 14.34 7.99
CA SER A 247 -6.90 14.74 7.22
C SER A 247 -6.52 13.54 6.36
N ILE A 248 -7.22 13.41 5.24
CA ILE A 248 -7.05 12.31 4.30
C ILE A 248 -5.84 12.63 3.44
N GLU A 249 -4.73 11.97 3.73
CA GLU A 249 -3.45 12.18 3.04
C GLU A 249 -2.93 10.83 2.52
N TRP A 250 -2.03 10.87 1.54
CA TRP A 250 -1.27 9.67 1.21
C TRP A 250 -0.58 9.14 2.48
N ASN A 251 -0.55 7.81 2.63
CA ASN A 251 0.31 7.15 3.61
C ASN A 251 1.72 7.78 3.50
N PRO A 252 2.47 8.01 4.60
CA PRO A 252 3.86 8.50 4.53
C PRO A 252 4.73 7.87 3.43
N ALA A 253 4.47 6.62 3.01
CA ALA A 253 5.10 6.00 1.84
C ALA A 253 4.73 6.66 0.49
N GLY A 254 3.45 7.05 0.30
CA GLY A 254 2.92 7.67 -0.91
C GLY A 254 3.18 9.18 -1.05
N ARG A 255 3.45 9.88 0.07
CA ARG A 255 3.90 11.30 0.12
C ARG A 255 5.36 11.52 -0.28
N ASN A 256 6.06 10.46 -0.69
CA ASN A 256 7.46 10.59 -1.06
C ASN A 256 7.60 11.01 -2.52
N GLU A 257 8.08 12.24 -2.70
CA GLU A 257 8.64 12.74 -3.98
C GLU A 257 9.98 12.09 -4.35
N ARG A 258 10.52 11.24 -3.45
CA ARG A 258 11.79 10.55 -3.61
C ARG A 258 11.57 9.11 -4.10
N PRO A 259 12.26 8.69 -5.17
CA PRO A 259 12.35 7.27 -5.52
C PRO A 259 13.25 6.56 -4.50
N VAL A 260 12.74 5.59 -3.73
CA VAL A 260 13.59 4.78 -2.86
C VAL A 260 13.71 3.35 -3.39
N SER A 261 14.96 2.91 -3.40
CA SER A 261 15.54 1.57 -3.60
C SER A 261 14.81 0.62 -4.56
N LEU A 262 15.47 0.38 -5.68
CA LEU A 262 15.31 -0.81 -6.49
C LEU A 262 15.67 -2.04 -5.64
N SER A 263 14.66 -2.71 -5.10
CA SER A 263 14.84 -3.90 -4.29
C SER A 263 14.98 -5.12 -5.20
N LEU A 264 16.03 -5.91 -4.99
CA LEU A 264 16.13 -7.27 -5.51
C LEU A 264 15.26 -8.15 -4.62
N SER A 265 14.10 -8.59 -5.11
CA SER A 265 13.31 -9.61 -4.42
C SER A 265 13.92 -11.00 -4.63
N LEU A 266 15.21 -11.18 -4.33
CA LEU A 266 15.75 -12.51 -4.04
C LEU A 266 15.58 -12.73 -2.54
N GLY A 267 14.71 -13.67 -2.17
CA GLY A 267 14.27 -13.93 -0.80
C GLY A 267 15.40 -14.01 0.24
N GLY A 268 15.74 -12.86 0.83
CA GLY A 268 16.63 -12.77 1.99
C GLY A 268 17.86 -11.87 1.87
N ILE A 269 17.99 -11.00 0.85
CA ILE A 269 19.11 -10.05 0.80
C ILE A 269 18.59 -8.62 0.65
N ILE A 270 18.24 -8.01 1.78
CA ILE A 270 18.21 -6.56 1.94
C ILE A 270 19.61 -6.19 2.44
N GLN A 271 20.37 -5.43 1.66
CA GLN A 271 21.59 -4.72 2.09
C GLN A 271 21.36 -3.22 1.93
#